data_AF-A0A4S4KLS3-F1
#
_entry.id   AF-A0A4S4KLS3-F1
#
_cell.length_a   1.000
_cell.length_b   1.000
_cell.length_c   1.000
_cell.angle_alpha   90.00
_cell.angle_beta   90.00
_cell.angle_gamma   90.00
#
_symmetry.space_group_name_H-M   'P 1'
#
loop_
_entity.id
_entity.type
_entity.pdbx_description
1 polymer ?
#
loop_
_entity_poly.entity_id
_entity_poly.type
_entity_poly.pdbx_seq_one_letter_code
_entity_poly.pdbx_strand_id
1 'polypeptide(L)'
;MGLPFAEQFQQYCNDVKGLPVEKVAKIEKNPARSKHLETAKTTVLGVELDFVNLRSEEYAEDSRIPTQVEFGTPLQDAIRRDITINALFYNVHSRSVEDHTEKGLEDLINGTIRTPLPPRETFMDDPLRVIRCIRFASRFGFSFVEELQAAARDPEIQLALRTKISRERVGEELDKMMKGRDPLRAIQLIDELSLYTSIFHVPDDAAPAFSCPIASPHTYAYRPCTLFFRHPSSMIKLLYTDCTWRLR
;
A
#
# COMPACT_ATOMS: atom_id res chain seq x y z
N MET A 1 17.71 8.16 15.54
CA MET A 1 19.09 8.25 15.00
C MET A 1 19.14 8.58 13.50
N GLY A 2 18.04 8.51 12.75
CA GLY A 2 18.01 8.80 11.30
C GLY A 2 18.44 10.22 10.88
N LEU A 3 17.88 11.28 11.48
CA LEU A 3 18.29 12.66 11.14
C LEU A 3 19.76 12.94 11.50
N PRO A 4 20.25 12.63 12.72
CA PRO A 4 21.67 12.82 13.03
C PRO A 4 22.60 12.07 12.06
N PHE A 5 22.23 10.86 11.64
CA PHE A 5 22.99 10.13 10.64
C PHE A 5 22.97 10.82 9.27
N ALA A 6 21.81 11.30 8.81
CA ALA A 6 21.67 12.00 7.54
C ALA A 6 22.52 13.29 7.50
N GLU A 7 22.57 14.04 8.60
CA GLU A 7 23.40 15.25 8.73
C GLU A 7 24.90 14.91 8.67
N GLN A 8 25.35 13.88 9.40
CA GLN A 8 26.74 13.40 9.34
C GLN A 8 27.10 12.86 7.96
N PHE A 9 26.18 12.15 7.31
CA PHE A 9 26.35 11.62 5.97
C PHE A 9 26.50 12.75 4.93
N GLN A 10 25.69 13.82 5.05
CA GLN A 10 25.84 15.01 4.21
C GLN A 10 27.21 15.66 4.40
N GLN A 11 27.65 15.86 5.65
CA GLN A 11 28.98 16.39 5.95
C GLN A 11 30.09 15.52 5.34
N TYR A 12 30.03 14.20 5.53
CA TYR A 12 30.99 13.26 4.94
C TYR A 12 31.04 13.36 3.41
N CYS A 13 29.87 13.46 2.76
CA CYS A 13 29.81 13.57 1.30
C CYS A 13 30.44 14.87 0.79
N ASN A 14 30.16 15.99 1.45
CA ASN A 14 30.71 17.29 1.08
C ASN A 14 32.22 17.38 1.37
N ASP A 15 32.62 17.03 2.59
CA ASP A 15 33.96 17.32 3.11
C ASP A 15 34.99 16.27 2.69
N VAL A 16 34.57 15.00 2.59
CA VAL A 16 35.49 13.87 2.32
C VAL A 16 35.40 13.40 0.87
N LYS A 17 34.19 13.33 0.31
CA LYS A 17 33.98 12.79 -1.04
C LYS A 17 33.87 13.85 -2.12
N GLY A 18 33.68 15.12 -1.76
CA GLY A 18 33.43 16.20 -2.72
C GLY A 18 32.19 15.97 -3.57
N LEU A 19 31.18 15.26 -3.03
CA LEU A 19 29.95 14.94 -3.73
C LEU A 19 28.87 15.97 -3.44
N PRO A 20 28.13 16.46 -4.45
CA PRO A 20 27.02 17.38 -4.23
C PRO A 20 25.86 16.66 -3.56
N VAL A 21 25.46 17.14 -2.38
CA VAL A 21 24.31 16.65 -1.62
C VAL A 21 23.35 17.78 -1.31
N GLU A 22 22.08 17.59 -1.64
CA GLU A 22 21.02 18.55 -1.30
C GLU A 22 20.80 18.67 0.22
N LYS A 23 20.14 19.74 0.65
CA LYS A 23 19.85 19.95 2.08
C LYS A 23 18.99 18.80 2.61
N VAL A 24 19.41 18.23 3.74
CA VAL A 24 18.63 17.20 4.45
C VAL A 24 17.28 17.79 4.86
N ALA A 25 16.20 17.19 4.37
CA ALA A 25 14.83 17.53 4.74
C ALA A 25 14.39 16.65 5.92
N LYS A 26 14.13 17.28 7.07
CA LYS A 26 13.53 16.64 8.23
C LYS A 26 12.01 16.51 8.03
N ILE A 27 11.49 15.30 8.13
CA ILE A 27 10.05 15.05 8.17
C ILE A 27 9.68 14.81 9.63
N GLU A 28 8.99 15.78 10.23
CA GLU A 28 8.59 15.71 11.63
C GLU A 28 7.58 14.59 11.91
N LYS A 29 7.59 14.12 13.17
CA LYS A 29 6.62 13.16 13.67
C LYS A 29 5.23 13.80 13.63
N ASN A 30 4.29 13.11 12.99
CA ASN A 30 2.89 13.50 12.96
C ASN A 30 2.01 12.26 13.21
N PRO A 31 1.66 11.97 14.48
CA PRO A 31 0.83 10.83 14.85
C PRO A 31 -0.53 10.81 14.13
N ALA A 32 -1.14 11.98 13.89
CA ALA A 32 -2.41 12.10 13.17
C ALA A 32 -2.32 11.65 11.69
N ARG A 33 -1.12 11.65 11.11
CA ARG A 33 -0.83 11.09 9.77
C ARG A 33 -0.17 9.70 9.84
N SER A 34 -0.22 9.03 10.98
CA SER A 34 0.44 7.74 11.24
C SER A 34 1.98 7.80 11.07
N LYS A 35 2.60 8.97 11.30
CA LYS A 35 4.06 9.15 11.25
C LYS A 35 4.63 9.26 12.66
N HIS A 36 4.95 8.13 13.29
CA HIS A 36 5.37 8.07 14.70
C HIS A 36 6.88 8.24 14.91
N LEU A 37 7.68 8.09 13.84
CA LEU A 37 9.12 8.29 13.87
C LEU A 37 9.54 9.41 12.94
N GLU A 38 10.59 10.11 13.38
CA GLU A 38 11.25 11.11 12.56
C GLU A 38 12.03 10.41 11.46
N THR A 39 11.88 10.93 10.25
CA THR A 39 12.61 10.46 9.06
C THR A 39 13.32 11.63 8.43
N ALA A 40 14.44 11.35 7.78
CA ALA A 40 15.20 12.36 7.04
C ALA A 40 15.30 11.93 5.59
N LYS A 41 15.18 12.89 4.67
CA LYS A 41 15.31 12.66 3.23
C LYS A 41 16.41 13.57 2.68
N THR A 42 17.22 13.08 1.77
CA THR A 42 18.18 13.90 1.02
C THR A 42 18.30 13.40 -0.41
N THR A 43 18.93 14.17 -1.28
CA THR A 43 19.24 13.78 -2.65
C THR A 43 20.74 13.79 -2.84
N VAL A 44 21.30 12.65 -3.27
CA VAL A 44 22.73 12.51 -3.60
C VAL A 44 22.85 12.06 -5.03
N LEU A 45 23.61 12.81 -5.85
CA LEU A 45 23.82 12.49 -7.27
C LEU A 45 22.51 12.29 -8.06
N GLY A 46 21.47 13.05 -7.71
CA GLY A 46 20.14 12.94 -8.33
C GLY A 46 19.31 11.74 -7.86
N VAL A 47 19.77 10.98 -6.87
CA VAL A 47 19.05 9.87 -6.25
C VAL A 47 18.51 10.30 -4.89
N GLU A 48 17.20 10.16 -4.71
CA GLU A 48 16.55 10.40 -3.43
C GLU A 48 16.86 9.26 -2.44
N LEU A 49 17.30 9.61 -1.24
CA LEU A 49 17.60 8.69 -0.15
C LEU A 49 16.73 9.00 1.07
N ASP A 50 16.07 7.96 1.58
CA ASP A 50 15.28 8.02 2.81
C ASP A 50 16.07 7.36 3.96
N PHE A 51 16.30 8.11 5.03
CA PHE A 51 16.90 7.62 6.27
C PHE A 51 15.82 7.37 7.31
N VAL A 52 15.56 6.09 7.55
CA VAL A 52 14.52 5.60 8.46
C VAL A 52 15.17 4.75 9.55
N ASN A 53 14.71 4.90 10.79
CA ASN A 53 15.15 4.04 11.88
C ASN A 53 14.37 2.72 11.87
N LEU A 54 15.02 1.66 12.34
CA LEU A 54 14.33 0.41 12.68
C LEU A 54 13.28 0.68 13.75
N ARG A 55 12.11 0.07 13.58
CA ARG A 55 10.96 0.32 14.46
C ARG A 55 10.34 -0.97 14.96
N SER A 56 9.99 -0.97 16.24
CA SER A 56 9.07 -1.93 16.84
C SER A 56 7.72 -1.24 17.01
N GLU A 57 6.63 -1.94 16.72
CA GLU A 57 5.27 -1.38 16.74
C GLU A 57 4.34 -2.33 17.50
N GLU A 58 3.47 -1.76 18.33
CA GLU A 58 2.36 -2.48 18.97
C GLU A 58 1.03 -1.94 18.45
N TYR A 59 0.09 -2.82 18.12
CA TYR A 59 -1.20 -2.47 17.53
C TYR A 59 -2.33 -2.72 18.53
N ALA A 60 -3.31 -1.80 18.56
CA ALA A 60 -4.55 -2.02 19.31
C ALA A 60 -5.55 -2.82 18.48
N GLU A 61 -6.43 -3.58 19.14
CA GLU A 61 -7.43 -4.41 18.45
C GLU A 61 -8.38 -3.60 17.55
N ASP A 62 -8.62 -2.33 17.83
CA ASP A 62 -9.57 -1.46 17.13
C ASP A 62 -8.91 -0.49 16.13
N SER A 63 -7.58 -0.37 16.15
CA SER A 63 -6.86 0.65 15.38
C SER A 63 -5.68 0.08 14.61
N ARG A 64 -5.63 0.37 13.30
CA ARG A 64 -4.45 0.09 12.45
C ARG A 64 -3.26 1.02 12.74
N ILE A 65 -3.47 2.07 13.54
CA ILE A 65 -2.40 2.99 13.94
C ILE A 65 -1.80 2.42 15.21
N PRO A 66 -0.49 2.14 15.24
CA PRO A 66 0.14 1.53 16.40
C PRO A 66 0.04 2.44 17.62
N THR A 67 -0.22 1.85 18.78
CA THR A 67 -0.30 2.53 20.07
C THR A 67 1.08 2.99 20.54
N GLN A 68 2.09 2.18 20.28
CA GLN A 68 3.47 2.43 20.66
C GLN A 68 4.41 2.14 19.50
N VAL A 69 5.35 3.06 19.26
CA VAL A 69 6.39 2.91 18.25
C VAL A 69 7.74 3.26 18.86
N GLU A 70 8.61 2.27 18.95
CA GLU A 70 9.94 2.38 19.57
C GLU A 70 11.05 2.02 18.58
N PHE A 71 12.30 2.22 19.01
CA PHE A 71 13.45 1.72 18.25
C PHE A 71 13.48 0.18 18.32
N GLY A 72 13.39 -0.45 17.16
CA GLY A 72 13.39 -1.91 17.05
C GLY A 72 14.74 -2.49 16.62
N THR A 73 14.90 -3.79 16.81
CA THR A 73 15.93 -4.61 16.17
C THR A 73 15.61 -4.85 14.69
N PRO A 74 16.58 -5.29 13.86
CA PRO A 74 16.31 -5.63 12.46
C PRO A 74 15.20 -6.68 12.31
N LEU A 75 15.19 -7.68 13.19
CA LEU A 75 14.14 -8.69 13.25
C LEU A 75 12.77 -8.08 13.55
N GLN A 76 12.66 -7.23 14.57
CA GLN A 76 11.41 -6.55 14.91
C GLN A 76 10.90 -5.66 13.75
N ASP A 77 11.80 -5.02 13.01
CA ASP A 77 11.43 -4.25 11.81
C ASP A 77 11.00 -5.14 10.64
N ALA A 78 11.63 -6.31 10.50
CA ALA A 78 11.32 -7.30 9.46
C ALA A 78 9.91 -7.87 9.64
N ILE A 79 9.57 -8.31 10.85
CA ILE A 79 8.32 -9.05 11.13
C ILE A 79 7.06 -8.20 10.94
N ARG A 80 7.15 -6.88 11.12
CA ARG A 80 6.04 -5.93 10.89
C ARG A 80 5.88 -5.54 9.41
N ARG A 81 6.63 -6.14 8.47
CA ARG A 81 6.46 -5.87 7.02
C ARG A 81 5.36 -6.75 6.44
N ASP A 82 4.96 -6.42 5.23
CA ASP A 82 3.89 -7.14 4.54
C ASP A 82 4.31 -8.54 4.13
N ILE A 83 5.44 -8.67 3.43
CA ILE A 83 5.91 -9.95 2.87
C ILE A 83 7.41 -10.16 3.11
N THR A 84 7.83 -11.42 3.21
CA THR A 84 9.21 -11.86 3.49
C THR A 84 10.22 -11.29 2.50
N ILE A 85 9.91 -11.29 1.20
CA ILE A 85 10.78 -10.74 0.15
C ILE A 85 11.03 -9.23 0.31
N ASN A 86 10.08 -8.49 0.88
CA ASN A 86 10.22 -7.06 1.16
C ASN A 86 10.88 -6.81 2.52
N ALA A 87 11.18 -7.86 3.30
CA ALA A 87 11.82 -7.80 4.60
C ALA A 87 13.31 -8.16 4.56
N LEU A 88 13.89 -8.30 3.36
CA LEU A 88 15.33 -8.44 3.18
C LEU A 88 16.06 -7.12 3.45
N PHE A 89 17.18 -7.20 4.16
CA PHE A 89 18.06 -6.07 4.43
C PHE A 89 19.37 -6.24 3.67
N TYR A 90 19.94 -5.15 3.18
CA TYR A 90 21.29 -5.16 2.61
C TYR A 90 22.23 -4.39 3.53
N ASN A 91 23.22 -5.08 4.08
CA ASN A 91 24.20 -4.47 4.95
C ASN A 91 25.33 -3.87 4.13
N VAL A 92 25.42 -2.53 4.13
CA VAL A 92 26.40 -1.78 3.35
C VAL A 92 27.84 -1.95 3.86
N HIS A 93 28.04 -2.36 5.11
CA HIS A 93 29.34 -2.60 5.71
C HIS A 93 29.90 -3.97 5.31
N SER A 94 29.15 -5.04 5.59
CA SER A 94 29.55 -6.42 5.23
C SER A 94 29.33 -6.74 3.75
N ARG A 95 28.54 -5.94 3.03
CA ARG A 95 28.14 -6.16 1.63
C ARG A 95 27.40 -7.48 1.42
N SER A 96 26.54 -7.82 2.37
CA SER A 96 25.75 -9.05 2.37
C SER A 96 24.26 -8.75 2.54
N VAL A 97 23.42 -9.64 2.01
CA VAL A 97 21.99 -9.64 2.31
C VAL A 97 21.77 -10.33 3.66
N GLU A 98 21.00 -9.70 4.53
CA GLU A 98 20.55 -10.25 5.80
C GLU A 98 19.06 -10.57 5.69
N ASP A 99 18.72 -11.84 5.88
CA ASP A 99 17.34 -12.32 5.89
C ASP A 99 16.94 -12.70 7.32
N HIS A 100 16.41 -11.73 8.05
CA HIS A 100 15.94 -11.93 9.43
C HIS A 100 14.64 -12.76 9.49
N THR A 101 13.96 -12.98 8.36
CA THR A 101 12.77 -13.85 8.29
C THR A 101 13.11 -15.31 7.98
N GLU A 102 14.37 -15.57 7.60
CA GLU A 102 14.90 -16.86 7.14
C GLU A 102 14.21 -17.44 5.88
N LYS A 103 13.22 -16.74 5.33
CA LYS A 103 12.40 -17.18 4.19
C LYS A 103 12.42 -16.23 3.01
N GLY A 104 12.80 -14.97 3.18
CA GLY A 104 12.77 -13.96 2.14
C GLY A 104 13.62 -14.31 0.91
N LEU A 105 14.81 -14.88 1.10
CA LEU A 105 15.67 -15.29 -0.03
C LEU A 105 15.09 -16.51 -0.77
N GLU A 106 14.62 -17.51 -0.02
CA GLU A 106 13.99 -18.72 -0.58
C GLU A 106 12.71 -18.36 -1.36
N ASP A 107 11.85 -17.55 -0.75
CA ASP A 107 10.59 -17.09 -1.34
C ASP A 107 10.84 -16.25 -2.60
N LEU A 108 11.90 -15.43 -2.62
CA LEU A 108 12.26 -14.64 -3.81
C LEU A 108 12.70 -15.54 -4.97
N ILE A 109 13.48 -16.59 -4.71
CA ILE A 109 13.93 -17.56 -5.72
C ILE A 109 12.73 -18.37 -6.24
N ASN A 110 11.86 -18.81 -5.35
CA ASN A 110 10.72 -19.66 -5.68
C ASN A 110 9.51 -18.89 -6.23
N GLY A 111 9.55 -17.55 -6.24
CA GLY A 111 8.42 -16.72 -6.66
C GLY A 111 7.20 -16.87 -5.75
N THR A 112 7.43 -16.83 -4.44
CA THR A 112 6.41 -17.08 -3.41
C THR A 112 6.12 -15.81 -2.61
N ILE A 113 4.84 -15.57 -2.34
CA ILE A 113 4.37 -14.50 -1.46
C ILE A 113 3.98 -15.12 -0.13
N ARG A 114 4.72 -14.73 0.92
CA ARG A 114 4.58 -15.17 2.30
C ARG A 114 4.70 -13.97 3.25
N THR A 115 3.94 -13.97 4.33
CA THR A 115 4.05 -12.97 5.41
C THR A 115 5.13 -13.37 6.41
N PRO A 116 5.87 -12.44 7.05
CA PRO A 116 6.89 -12.78 8.06
C PRO A 116 6.32 -13.49 9.30
N LEU A 117 5.15 -13.05 9.77
CA LEU A 117 4.38 -13.67 10.85
C LEU A 117 3.24 -14.52 10.27
N PRO A 118 2.55 -15.35 11.07
CA PRO A 118 1.34 -16.04 10.63
C PRO A 118 0.40 -15.07 9.87
N PRO A 119 -0.10 -15.45 8.67
CA PRO A 119 -0.88 -14.53 7.85
C PRO A 119 -2.10 -13.94 8.56
N ARG A 120 -2.75 -14.73 9.41
CA ARG A 120 -3.92 -14.27 10.17
C ARG A 120 -3.57 -13.14 11.14
N GLU A 121 -2.46 -13.25 11.86
CA GLU A 121 -1.95 -12.18 12.75
C GLU A 121 -1.59 -10.94 11.92
N THR A 122 -0.80 -11.13 10.86
CA THR A 122 -0.37 -10.06 9.95
C THR A 122 -1.55 -9.26 9.37
N PHE A 123 -2.62 -9.95 9.00
CA PHE A 123 -3.82 -9.34 8.41
C PHE A 123 -4.76 -8.73 9.45
N MET A 124 -4.75 -9.20 10.70
CA MET A 124 -5.53 -8.59 11.78
C MET A 124 -4.94 -7.26 12.23
N ASP A 125 -3.61 -7.14 12.24
CA ASP A 125 -2.89 -5.89 12.55
C ASP A 125 -3.12 -4.82 11.48
N ASP A 126 -2.94 -5.19 10.21
CA ASP A 126 -3.19 -4.31 9.06
C ASP A 126 -3.87 -5.07 7.91
N PRO A 127 -5.21 -5.04 7.86
CA PRO A 127 -5.96 -5.73 6.81
C PRO A 127 -5.60 -5.30 5.39
N LEU A 128 -5.06 -4.08 5.19
CA LEU A 128 -4.62 -3.62 3.88
C LEU A 128 -3.50 -4.52 3.29
N ARG A 129 -2.76 -5.25 4.14
CA ARG A 129 -1.72 -6.19 3.71
C ARG A 129 -2.28 -7.31 2.82
N VAL A 130 -3.55 -7.68 2.96
CA VAL A 130 -4.21 -8.65 2.04
C VAL A 130 -4.18 -8.11 0.60
N ILE A 131 -4.63 -6.87 0.39
CA ILE A 131 -4.66 -6.25 -0.93
C ILE A 131 -3.25 -6.02 -1.46
N ARG A 132 -2.31 -5.64 -0.58
CA ARG A 132 -0.90 -5.49 -0.95
C ARG A 132 -0.29 -6.81 -1.42
N CYS A 133 -0.59 -7.94 -0.78
CA CYS A 133 -0.15 -9.26 -1.20
C CYS A 133 -0.62 -9.57 -2.63
N ILE A 134 -1.89 -9.27 -2.95
CA ILE A 134 -2.43 -9.39 -4.32
C ILE A 134 -1.68 -8.50 -5.31
N ARG A 135 -1.39 -7.26 -4.91
CA ARG A 135 -0.60 -6.35 -5.75
C ARG A 135 0.80 -6.89 -6.02
N PHE A 136 1.48 -7.46 -5.03
CA PHE A 136 2.80 -8.03 -5.24
C PHE A 136 2.77 -9.31 -6.06
N ALA A 137 1.82 -10.21 -5.79
CA ALA A 137 1.62 -11.42 -6.59
C ALA A 137 1.38 -11.10 -8.07
N SER A 138 0.46 -10.18 -8.38
CA SER A 138 0.20 -9.74 -9.76
C SER A 138 1.36 -8.98 -10.39
N ARG A 139 2.07 -8.13 -9.63
CA ARG A 139 3.23 -7.38 -10.14
C ARG A 139 4.40 -8.28 -10.51
N PHE A 140 4.69 -9.29 -9.68
CA PHE A 140 5.86 -10.15 -9.84
C PHE A 140 5.55 -11.48 -10.55
N GLY A 141 4.27 -11.85 -10.69
CA GLY A 141 3.87 -13.17 -11.18
C GLY A 141 4.10 -14.28 -10.16
N PHE A 142 4.01 -13.95 -8.87
CA PHE A 142 4.32 -14.86 -7.77
C PHE A 142 3.05 -15.54 -7.23
N SER A 143 3.22 -16.69 -6.58
CA SER A 143 2.13 -17.48 -6.01
C SER A 143 2.03 -17.32 -4.50
N PHE A 144 0.84 -17.50 -3.93
CA PHE A 144 0.64 -17.47 -2.48
C PHE A 144 0.93 -18.82 -1.84
N VAL A 145 1.41 -18.79 -0.61
CA VAL A 145 1.39 -19.95 0.28
C VAL A 145 -0.03 -20.27 0.73
N GLU A 146 -0.32 -21.53 1.03
CA GLU A 146 -1.68 -21.98 1.37
C GLU A 146 -2.24 -21.28 2.60
N GLU A 147 -1.43 -21.12 3.65
CA GLU A 147 -1.86 -20.44 4.88
C GLU A 147 -2.26 -18.97 4.64
N LEU A 148 -1.65 -18.32 3.65
CA LEU A 148 -1.96 -16.93 3.29
C LEU A 148 -3.31 -16.87 2.57
N GLN A 149 -3.56 -17.79 1.64
CA GLN A 149 -4.86 -17.90 0.95
C GLN A 149 -5.98 -18.19 1.95
N ALA A 150 -5.75 -19.11 2.89
CA ALA A 150 -6.70 -19.44 3.93
C ALA A 150 -7.05 -18.22 4.81
N ALA A 151 -6.04 -17.48 5.27
CA ALA A 151 -6.25 -16.28 6.06
C ALA A 151 -6.94 -15.16 5.27
N ALA A 152 -6.63 -14.97 3.99
CA ALA A 152 -7.29 -13.96 3.16
C ALA A 152 -8.79 -14.25 2.92
N ARG A 153 -9.19 -15.53 2.94
CA ARG A 153 -10.59 -15.96 2.84
C ARG A 153 -11.34 -15.93 4.18
N ASP A 154 -10.66 -15.65 5.28
CA ASP A 154 -11.24 -15.64 6.61
C ASP A 154 -12.29 -14.50 6.75
N PRO A 155 -13.54 -14.81 7.15
CA PRO A 155 -14.59 -13.81 7.28
C PRO A 155 -14.27 -12.66 8.24
N GLU A 156 -13.51 -12.91 9.30
CA GLU A 156 -13.14 -11.89 10.28
C GLU A 156 -12.12 -10.91 9.69
N ILE A 157 -11.15 -11.41 8.92
CA ILE A 157 -10.18 -10.57 8.20
C ILE A 157 -10.88 -9.75 7.12
N GLN A 158 -11.81 -10.36 6.38
CA GLN A 158 -12.61 -9.65 5.39
C GLN A 158 -13.47 -8.54 6.02
N LEU A 159 -14.06 -8.80 7.19
CA LEU A 159 -14.77 -7.79 7.96
C LEU A 159 -13.84 -6.68 8.42
N ALA A 160 -12.67 -7.01 8.97
CA ALA A 160 -11.66 -6.04 9.39
C ALA A 160 -11.17 -5.18 8.21
N LEU A 161 -11.01 -5.76 7.01
CA LEU A 161 -10.68 -5.02 5.80
C LEU A 161 -11.77 -4.01 5.42
N ARG A 162 -13.05 -4.33 5.67
CA ARG A 162 -14.17 -3.40 5.43
C ARG A 162 -14.21 -2.27 6.47
N THR A 163 -14.00 -2.58 7.74
CA THR A 163 -14.25 -1.65 8.85
C THR A 163 -13.03 -0.83 9.25
N LYS A 164 -11.83 -1.41 9.28
CA LYS A 164 -10.60 -0.75 9.76
C LYS A 164 -9.87 0.05 8.69
N ILE A 165 -10.10 -0.23 7.40
CA ILE A 165 -9.39 0.38 6.28
C ILE A 165 -10.32 1.30 5.48
N SER A 166 -9.88 2.56 5.31
CA SER A 166 -10.61 3.54 4.52
C SER A 166 -10.67 3.16 3.04
N ARG A 167 -11.76 3.53 2.37
CA ARG A 167 -11.97 3.16 0.95
C ARG A 167 -10.94 3.81 0.03
N GLU A 168 -10.42 4.99 0.38
CA GLU A 168 -9.38 5.69 -0.37
C GLU A 168 -8.11 4.84 -0.43
N ARG A 169 -7.69 4.22 0.69
CA ARG A 169 -6.50 3.37 0.73
C ARG A 169 -6.65 2.09 -0.08
N VAL A 170 -7.85 1.49 -0.02
CA VAL A 170 -8.19 0.35 -0.89
C VAL A 170 -8.10 0.77 -2.36
N GLY A 171 -8.66 1.94 -2.69
CA GLY A 171 -8.62 2.52 -4.04
C GLY A 171 -7.20 2.79 -4.54
N GLU A 172 -6.31 3.31 -3.69
CA GLU A 172 -4.89 3.53 -4.05
C GLU A 172 -4.17 2.23 -4.41
N GLU A 173 -4.40 1.14 -3.66
CA GLU A 173 -3.78 -0.15 -3.96
C GLU A 173 -4.40 -0.80 -5.21
N LEU A 174 -5.72 -0.67 -5.41
CA LEU A 174 -6.38 -1.09 -6.64
C LEU A 174 -5.83 -0.34 -7.87
N ASP A 175 -5.71 0.98 -7.81
CA ASP A 175 -5.20 1.80 -8.90
C ASP A 175 -3.76 1.38 -9.28
N LYS A 176 -2.92 1.09 -8.28
CA LYS A 176 -1.57 0.55 -8.51
C LYS A 176 -1.58 -0.83 -9.17
N MET A 177 -2.56 -1.69 -8.85
CA MET A 177 -2.72 -2.99 -9.51
C MET A 177 -3.19 -2.84 -10.95
N MET A 178 -4.14 -1.94 -11.21
CA MET A 178 -4.69 -1.69 -12.55
C MET A 178 -3.65 -1.08 -13.50
N LYS A 179 -2.76 -0.22 -12.97
CA LYS A 179 -1.60 0.35 -13.69
C LYS A 179 -0.38 -0.57 -13.70
N GLY A 180 -0.49 -1.73 -13.06
CA GLY A 180 0.60 -2.69 -12.89
C GLY A 180 0.89 -3.51 -14.14
N ARG A 181 1.80 -4.47 -13.99
CA ARG A 181 2.24 -5.37 -15.07
C ARG A 181 1.13 -6.31 -15.55
N ASP A 182 0.33 -6.83 -14.62
CA ASP A 182 -0.72 -7.82 -14.90
C ASP A 182 -2.01 -7.52 -14.12
N PRO A 183 -2.83 -6.58 -14.61
CA PRO A 183 -4.09 -6.23 -13.96
C PRO A 183 -5.13 -7.36 -14.01
N LEU A 184 -5.07 -8.22 -15.04
CA LEU A 184 -5.98 -9.37 -15.16
C LEU A 184 -5.73 -10.35 -14.02
N ARG A 185 -4.46 -10.69 -13.75
CA ARG A 185 -4.11 -11.57 -12.63
C ARG A 185 -4.54 -10.97 -11.29
N ALA A 186 -4.43 -9.65 -11.12
CA ALA A 186 -4.90 -8.99 -9.90
C ALA A 186 -6.41 -9.20 -9.68
N ILE A 187 -7.23 -9.04 -10.73
CA ILE A 187 -8.68 -9.26 -10.65
C ILE A 187 -9.00 -10.74 -10.38
N GLN A 188 -8.32 -11.66 -11.05
CA GLN A 188 -8.47 -13.11 -10.81
C GLN A 188 -8.17 -13.48 -9.36
N LEU A 189 -7.08 -12.96 -8.79
CA LEU A 189 -6.72 -13.22 -7.39
C LEU A 189 -7.75 -12.64 -6.41
N ILE A 190 -8.36 -11.49 -6.72
CA ILE A 190 -9.45 -10.93 -5.90
C ILE A 190 -10.67 -11.87 -5.89
N ASP A 191 -11.00 -12.44 -7.06
CA ASP A 191 -12.10 -13.39 -7.22
C ASP A 191 -11.80 -14.74 -6.54
N GLU A 192 -10.62 -15.31 -6.80
CA GLU A 192 -10.16 -16.58 -6.20
C GLU A 192 -10.12 -16.55 -4.66
N LEU A 193 -9.88 -15.38 -4.07
CA LEU A 193 -9.87 -15.17 -2.62
C LEU A 193 -11.24 -14.72 -2.07
N SER A 194 -12.27 -14.64 -2.91
CA SER A 194 -13.61 -14.18 -2.55
C SER A 194 -13.61 -12.80 -1.87
N LEU A 195 -12.72 -11.90 -2.30
CA LEU A 195 -12.56 -10.56 -1.70
C LEU A 195 -13.42 -9.49 -2.37
N TYR A 196 -14.13 -9.84 -3.44
CA TYR A 196 -14.95 -8.92 -4.23
C TYR A 196 -15.95 -8.11 -3.37
N THR A 197 -16.66 -8.77 -2.46
CA THR A 197 -17.63 -8.13 -1.54
C THR A 197 -16.97 -7.15 -0.58
N SER A 198 -15.72 -7.43 -0.20
CA SER A 198 -14.98 -6.64 0.79
C SER A 198 -14.30 -5.43 0.18
N ILE A 199 -13.84 -5.57 -1.07
CA ILE A 199 -13.17 -4.51 -1.82
C ILE A 199 -14.19 -3.54 -2.43
N PHE A 200 -15.19 -4.06 -3.15
CA PHE A 200 -16.20 -3.27 -3.86
C PHE A 200 -17.49 -3.05 -3.06
N HIS A 201 -17.39 -3.14 -1.73
CA HIS A 201 -18.50 -2.88 -0.83
C HIS A 201 -19.07 -1.47 -1.04
N VAL A 202 -20.36 -1.38 -1.35
CA VAL A 202 -21.08 -0.10 -1.39
C VAL A 202 -21.59 0.18 0.03
N PRO A 203 -21.23 1.31 0.66
CA PRO A 203 -21.77 1.68 1.96
C PRO A 203 -23.30 1.74 1.92
N ASP A 204 -23.96 1.31 2.99
CA ASP A 204 -25.43 1.28 3.06
C ASP A 204 -26.05 2.67 2.82
N ASP A 205 -25.36 3.72 3.27
CA ASP A 205 -25.76 5.13 3.10
C ASP A 205 -25.71 5.61 1.63
N ALA A 206 -24.97 4.91 0.77
CA ALA A 206 -24.81 5.26 -0.65
C ALA A 206 -25.81 4.53 -1.56
N ALA A 207 -26.47 3.47 -1.09
CA ALA A 207 -27.44 2.69 -1.85
C ALA A 207 -28.59 3.52 -2.48
N PRO A 208 -29.20 4.53 -1.80
CA PRO A 208 -30.29 5.29 -2.41
C PRO A 208 -29.83 6.21 -3.57
N ALA A 209 -28.55 6.59 -3.64
CA ALA A 209 -28.05 7.53 -4.65
C ALA A 209 -27.90 6.91 -6.05
N PHE A 210 -27.82 5.58 -6.17
CA PHE A 210 -27.70 4.87 -7.45
C PHE A 210 -29.05 4.47 -8.06
N SER A 211 -30.16 4.72 -7.36
CA SER A 211 -31.51 4.48 -7.86
C SER A 211 -31.99 5.61 -8.77
N CYS A 212 -31.31 5.83 -9.89
CA CYS A 212 -32.00 6.45 -11.02
C CYS A 212 -32.97 5.40 -11.57
N PRO A 213 -34.29 5.65 -11.64
CA PRO A 213 -35.20 4.68 -12.21
C PRO A 213 -34.74 4.35 -13.62
N ILE A 214 -34.64 3.06 -13.95
CA ILE A 214 -34.41 2.60 -15.31
C ILE A 214 -35.52 3.23 -16.15
N ALA A 215 -35.18 4.26 -16.94
CA ALA A 215 -36.12 4.84 -17.88
C ALA A 215 -36.63 3.70 -18.76
N SER A 216 -37.96 3.58 -18.85
CA SER A 216 -38.61 2.57 -19.68
C SER A 216 -38.03 2.58 -21.10
N PRO A 217 -37.99 1.43 -21.81
CA PRO A 217 -37.33 1.31 -23.10
C PRO A 217 -38.14 1.94 -24.25
N HIS A 218 -38.65 3.16 -24.07
CA HIS A 218 -39.32 3.92 -25.12
C HIS A 218 -39.09 5.43 -24.93
N THR A 219 -37.88 5.89 -25.25
CA THR A 219 -37.58 7.04 -26.13
C THR A 219 -36.12 7.42 -25.97
N TYR A 220 -35.28 6.99 -26.93
CA TYR A 220 -33.96 7.59 -27.12
C TYR A 220 -34.14 9.01 -27.68
N ALA A 221 -34.42 9.96 -26.80
CA ALA A 221 -34.13 11.36 -27.06
C ALA A 221 -32.81 11.67 -26.35
N TYR A 222 -31.73 11.77 -27.11
CA TYR A 222 -30.45 12.28 -26.62
C TYR A 222 -30.68 13.65 -25.98
N ARG A 223 -30.71 13.68 -24.65
CA ARG A 223 -30.53 14.91 -23.88
C ARG A 223 -29.17 14.79 -23.19
N PRO A 224 -28.27 15.77 -23.36
CA PRO A 224 -27.02 15.78 -22.61
C PRO A 224 -27.37 15.94 -21.12
N CYS A 225 -27.13 14.90 -20.35
CA CYS A 225 -27.24 14.94 -18.89
C CYS A 225 -26.01 15.67 -18.36
N THR A 226 -26.14 16.96 -18.11
CA THR A 226 -25.16 17.74 -17.35
C THR A 226 -25.27 17.31 -15.88
N LEU A 227 -24.43 16.37 -15.43
CA LEU A 227 -24.27 16.09 -14.00
C LEU A 227 -23.57 17.29 -13.34
N PHE A 228 -24.30 18.05 -12.54
CA PHE A 228 -23.74 19.06 -11.66
C PHE A 228 -23.38 18.40 -10.32
N PHE A 229 -22.11 18.09 -10.11
CA PHE A 229 -21.58 17.83 -8.76
C PHE A 229 -21.43 19.17 -8.02
N ARG A 230 -22.23 19.36 -6.95
CA ARG A 230 -22.15 20.54 -6.10
C ARG A 230 -21.23 20.23 -4.91
N HIS A 231 -19.94 20.58 -5.02
CA HIS A 231 -19.01 20.60 -3.88
C HIS A 231 -18.93 22.03 -3.32
N PRO A 232 -18.89 22.28 -1.99
CA PRO A 232 -19.04 23.63 -1.43
C PRO A 232 -17.89 24.64 -1.65
N SER A 233 -16.87 24.38 -2.47
CA SER A 233 -15.72 25.31 -2.55
C SER A 233 -14.97 25.43 -3.87
N SER A 234 -15.33 24.74 -4.97
CA SER A 234 -14.65 24.96 -6.26
C SER A 234 -15.46 24.44 -7.44
N MET A 235 -15.62 25.27 -8.49
CA MET A 235 -16.35 24.94 -9.71
C MET A 235 -15.40 24.30 -10.72
N ILE A 236 -15.30 22.96 -10.75
CA ILE A 236 -14.59 22.23 -11.81
C ILE A 236 -15.62 21.79 -12.86
N LYS A 237 -15.57 22.41 -14.05
CA LYS A 237 -16.25 21.94 -15.26
C LYS A 237 -15.40 20.83 -15.88
N LEU A 238 -15.83 19.56 -15.78
CA LEU A 238 -15.35 18.52 -16.70
C LEU A 238 -16.28 18.50 -17.91
N LEU A 239 -15.81 19.06 -19.03
CA LEU A 239 -16.39 18.81 -20.34
C LEU A 239 -15.84 17.47 -20.82
N TYR A 240 -16.67 16.43 -20.80
CA TYR A 240 -16.40 15.19 -21.52
C TYR A 240 -16.53 15.48 -23.01
N THR A 241 -15.42 15.45 -23.74
CA THR A 241 -15.42 15.42 -25.21
C THR A 241 -15.36 13.96 -25.68
N ASP A 242 -16.19 13.67 -26.68
CA ASP A 242 -16.47 12.35 -27.24
C ASP A 242 -15.21 11.58 -27.69
N CYS A 243 -15.00 10.39 -27.13
CA CYS A 243 -14.15 9.35 -27.73
C CYS A 243 -15.04 8.30 -28.40
N THR A 244 -15.15 8.38 -29.73
CA THR A 244 -15.80 7.38 -30.56
C THR A 244 -14.86 6.19 -30.76
N TRP A 245 -15.15 5.06 -30.12
CA TRP A 245 -14.53 3.78 -30.45
C TRP A 245 -15.27 3.15 -31.64
N ARG A 246 -14.65 3.22 -32.83
CA ARG A 246 -15.11 2.51 -34.03
C ARG A 246 -14.36 1.18 -34.09
N LEU A 247 -15.05 0.09 -33.75
CA LEU A 247 -14.60 -1.28 -33.99
C LEU A 247 -14.61 -1.54 -35.51
N ARG A 248 -13.52 -2.09 -36.04
CA ARG A 248 -13.52 -2.93 -37.25
C ARG A 248 -13.45 -4.38 -36.82
#